data_AF-Q5BSY2-F1
#
_entry.id   AF-Q5BSY2-F1
#
_cell.length_a   1.000
_cell.length_b   1.000
_cell.length_c   1.000
_cell.angle_alpha   90.00
_cell.angle_beta   90.00
_cell.angle_gamma   90.00
#
_symmetry.space_group_name_H-M   'P 1'
#
loop_
_entity.id
_entity.type
_entity.pdbx_description
1 polymer ?
#
loop_
_entity_poly.entity_id
_entity_poly.type
_entity_poly.pdbx_seq_one_letter_code
_entity_poly.pdbx_strand_id
1 'polypeptide(L)' 'MIIFGTVFSHKRIHKTTPVFLNHIMWNQIDHICVNEELRRTTEDVRAWRGADIASDHHLVVAKLKLKLKKH' A
#
# COMPACT_ATOMS: atom_id res chain seq x y z
N MET A 1 -16.74 1.04 -1.57
CA MET A 1 -15.38 1.29 -1.05
C MET A 1 -14.53 0.05 -1.27
N ILE A 2 -13.29 0.21 -1.77
CA ILE A 2 -12.39 -0.91 -2.07
C ILE A 2 -11.13 -0.78 -1.20
N ILE A 3 -10.75 -1.88 -0.52
CA ILE A 3 -9.55 -1.96 0.30
C ILE A 3 -8.45 -2.61 -0.53
N PHE A 4 -7.38 -1.86 -0.81
CA PHE A 4 -6.23 -2.36 -1.54
C PHE A 4 -5.10 -2.75 -0.59
N GLY A 5 -4.57 -3.96 -0.79
CA GLY A 5 -3.28 -4.36 -0.22
C GLY A 5 -2.85 -5.80 -0.54
N THR A 6 -3.78 -6.66 -0.98
CA THR A 6 -3.43 -7.96 -1.62
C THR A 6 -3.84 -8.08 -3.09
N VAL A 7 -4.65 -7.12 -3.58
CA VAL A 7 -5.31 -7.17 -4.90
C VAL A 7 -4.32 -7.31 -6.05
N PHE A 8 -3.14 -6.71 -5.93
CA PHE A 8 -2.08 -6.82 -6.94
C PHE A 8 -1.16 -8.02 -6.69
N SER A 9 -0.78 -8.70 -7.77
CA SER A 9 0.14 -9.83 -7.70
C SER A 9 1.56 -9.32 -7.47
N HIS A 10 1.96 -9.29 -6.20
CA HIS A 10 3.28 -8.89 -5.76
C HIS A 10 3.96 -9.99 -4.95
N LYS A 11 5.30 -9.96 -4.94
CA LYS A 11 6.08 -10.75 -3.97
C LYS A 11 5.68 -10.38 -2.55
N ARG A 12 5.74 -11.33 -1.62
CA ARG A 12 5.36 -11.12 -0.20
C ARG A 12 6.05 -9.89 0.42
N ILE A 13 7.30 -9.63 0.02
CA ILE A 13 8.10 -8.47 0.46
C ILE A 13 7.48 -7.09 0.14
N HIS A 14 6.49 -7.03 -0.76
CA HIS A 14 5.78 -5.80 -1.15
C HIS A 14 4.33 -5.76 -0.66
N LYS A 15 3.87 -6.81 0.04
CA LYS A 15 2.50 -6.91 0.56
C LYS A 15 2.42 -6.66 2.07
N THR A 16 3.53 -6.73 2.78
CA THR A 16 3.53 -6.76 4.24
C THR A 16 4.47 -5.74 4.86
N THR A 17 4.04 -5.20 6.00
CA THR A 17 4.82 -4.34 6.88
C THR A 17 5.36 -5.21 8.02
N PRO A 18 6.69 -5.28 8.24
CA PRO A 18 7.25 -6.02 9.36
C PRO A 18 6.94 -5.26 10.64
N VAL A 19 6.39 -5.96 11.64
CA VAL A 19 6.19 -5.40 12.98
C VAL A 19 7.43 -5.72 13.81
N PHE A 20 8.10 -4.68 14.31
CA PHE A 20 9.25 -4.80 15.20
C PHE A 20 8.78 -5.24 16.59
N LEU A 21 8.67 -6.55 16.82
CA LEU A 21 8.79 -7.05 18.19
C LEU A 21 9.36 -8.46 18.32
N ASN A 22 9.22 -9.33 17.33
CA ASN A 22 9.85 -10.66 17.38
C ASN A 22 9.90 -11.24 15.97
N HIS A 23 11.04 -11.05 15.30
CA HIS A 23 11.39 -11.59 13.99
C HIS A 23 10.49 -12.76 13.56
N ILE A 24 9.68 -12.58 12.50
CA ILE A 24 8.97 -13.58 11.64
C ILE A 24 7.49 -13.25 11.34
N MET A 25 6.85 -12.24 11.95
CA MET A 25 5.46 -11.92 11.59
C MET A 25 5.34 -10.90 10.44
N TRP A 26 4.87 -11.37 9.28
CA TRP A 26 4.55 -10.57 8.10
C TRP A 26 3.05 -10.27 8.07
N ASN A 27 2.64 -9.18 8.71
CA ASN A 27 1.24 -8.76 8.70
C ASN A 27 1.02 -7.64 7.68
N GLN A 28 -0.20 -7.55 7.19
CA GLN A 28 -0.65 -6.43 6.36
C GLN A 28 -1.60 -5.61 7.22
N ILE A 29 -1.03 -4.68 7.99
CA ILE A 29 -1.78 -3.81 8.91
C ILE A 29 -2.13 -2.47 8.25
N ASP A 30 -1.35 -2.09 7.24
CA ASP A 30 -1.53 -0.85 6.49
C ASP A 30 -2.31 -1.13 5.20
N HIS A 31 -3.34 -0.33 4.95
CA HIS A 31 -4.21 -0.46 3.78
C HIS A 31 -4.49 0.91 3.16
N ILE A 32 -4.69 0.92 1.84
CA ILE A 32 -5.22 2.08 1.13
C ILE A 32 -6.66 1.80 0.73
N CYS A 33 -7.57 2.62 1.23
CA CYS A 33 -8.99 2.58 0.86
C CYS A 33 -9.26 3.63 -0.21
N VAL A 34 -9.89 3.22 -1.30
CA VAL A 34 -10.31 4.15 -2.37
C VAL A 34 -11.80 3.98 -2.69
N ASN A 35 -12.39 5.03 -3.26
CA ASN A 35 -13.74 4.96 -3.80
C ASN A 35 -13.80 3.91 -4.92
N GLU A 36 -14.94 3.25 -5.06
CA GLU A 36 -15.20 2.25 -6.10
C GLU A 36 -15.01 2.82 -7.51
N GLU A 37 -15.35 4.09 -7.71
CA GLU A 37 -15.11 4.81 -8.97
C GLU A 37 -13.63 4.85 -9.37
N LEU A 38 -12.74 4.97 -8.38
CA LEU A 38 -11.28 5.04 -8.59
C LEU A 38 -10.61 3.66 -8.66
N ARG A 39 -11.38 2.58 -8.47
CA ARG A 39 -10.88 1.20 -8.54
C ARG A 39 -10.19 0.92 -9.86
N ARG A 40 -10.80 1.34 -10.99
CA ARG A 40 -10.28 1.07 -12.35
C ARG A 40 -9.06 1.92 -12.70
N THR A 41 -8.88 3.05 -12.03
CA THR A 41 -7.73 3.95 -12.23
C THR A 41 -6.57 3.66 -11.28
N THR A 42 -6.75 2.76 -10.33
CA THR A 42 -5.68 2.31 -9.43
C THR A 42 -4.81 1.31 -10.19
N GLU A 43 -3.57 1.71 -10.50
CA GLU A 43 -2.62 0.91 -11.25
C GLU A 43 -1.79 -0.02 -10.36
N ASP A 44 -1.50 0.41 -9.13
CA ASP A 44 -0.69 -0.36 -8.18
C ASP A 44 -0.92 0.10 -6.73
N VAL A 45 -0.76 -0.82 -5.78
CA VAL A 45 -0.62 -0.56 -4.33
C VAL A 45 0.42 -1.50 -3.75
N ARG A 46 1.46 -0.95 -3.10
CA ARG A 46 2.58 -1.72 -2.57
C ARG A 46 3.22 -1.10 -1.33
N ALA A 47 3.83 -1.94 -0.48
CA ALA A 47 4.72 -1.51 0.59
C ALA A 47 6.10 -1.11 0.01
N TRP A 48 6.56 0.09 0.35
CA TRP A 48 7.83 0.67 -0.05
C TRP A 48 8.85 0.55 1.08
N ARG A 49 9.69 -0.48 0.97
CA ARG A 49 10.71 -0.85 1.97
C ARG A 49 11.95 0.04 2.03
N GLY A 50 12.16 0.90 1.03
CA GLY A 50 13.36 1.73 0.92
C GLY A 50 13.16 3.16 1.41
N ALA A 51 11.96 3.48 1.93
CA ALA A 51 11.70 4.77 2.52
C ALA A 51 12.27 4.79 3.94
N ASP A 52 13.20 5.69 4.20
CA ASP A 52 13.63 6.01 5.56
C ASP A 52 12.54 6.86 6.20
N ILE A 53 11.60 6.17 6.84
CA ILE A 53 10.61 6.78 7.71
C ILE A 53 10.99 6.37 9.12
N ALA A 54 11.14 7.35 10.02
CA ALA A 54 11.48 7.14 11.41
C ALA A 54 10.30 6.51 12.21
N SER A 55 9.83 5.36 11.72
CA SER A 55 8.71 4.56 12.22
C SER A 55 9.04 3.07 12.03
N ASP A 56 8.43 2.23 12.85
CA ASP A 56 8.42 0.78 12.72
C ASP A 56 7.54 0.26 11.56
N HIS A 57 6.79 1.15 10.89
CA HIS A 57 6.02 0.82 9.70
C HIS A 57 6.81 1.04 8.39
N HIS A 58 6.39 0.36 7.33
CA HIS A 58 6.81 0.65 5.96
C HIS A 58 5.76 1.55 5.29
N LEU A 59 6.21 2.46 4.45
CA LEU A 59 5.31 3.32 3.68
C LEU A 59 4.50 2.49 2.68
N VAL A 60 3.18 2.64 2.63
CA VAL A 60 2.35 2.05 1.56
C VAL A 60 2.06 3.11 0.50
N VAL A 61 2.30 2.78 -0.77
CA VAL A 61 2.16 3.70 -1.89
C VAL A 61 1.12 3.17 -2.86
N ALA A 62 0.21 4.04 -3.29
CA ALA A 62 -0.71 3.79 -4.41
C ALA A 62 -0.28 4.58 -5.65
N LYS A 63 -0.37 3.94 -6.81
CA LYS A 63 -0.25 4.59 -8.12
C LYS A 63 -1.64 4.69 -8.75
N LEU A 64 -2.05 5.92 -9.06
CA LEU A 64 -3.39 6.23 -9.58
C LEU A 64 -3.27 7.07 -10.85
N LYS A 65 -4.10 6.77 -11.86
CA LYS A 65 -4.22 7.57 -13.09
C LYS A 65 -5.46 8.46 -13.01
N LEU A 66 -5.28 9.73 -12.67
CA LEU A 66 -6.38 10.67 -12.46
C LEU A 66 -6.14 11.98 -13.20
N LYS A 67 -7.21 12.63 -13.67
CA LYS A 67 -7.18 14.02 -14.15
C LYS A 67 -7.70 14.93 -13.05
N LEU A 68 -6.81 15.67 -12.41
CA LEU A 68 -7.18 16.65 -11.40
C LEU A 68 -7.80 17.88 -12.06
N LYS A 69 -8.84 18.43 -11.44
CA LYS A 69 -9.33 19.76 -11.82
C LYS A 69 -8.32 20.79 -11.29
N LYS A 70 -7.93 21.75 -12.12
CA LYS A 70 -7.29 22.97 -11.62
C LYS A 70 -8.39 23.84 -10.98
N HIS A 71 -8.08 24.40 -9.82
CA HIS A 71 -8.86 25.48 -9.22
C HIS A 71 -8.62 26.78 -9.97
#